data_AF-A0A6C0JQM7-F1
#
_entry.id   AF-A0A6C0JQM7-F1
#
_cell.length_a   1.000
_cell.length_b   1.000
_cell.length_c   1.000
_cell.angle_alpha   90.00
_cell.angle_beta   90.00
_cell.angle_gamma   90.00
#
_symmetry.space_group_name_H-M   'P 1'
#
loop_
_entity.id
_entity.type
_entity.pdbx_description
1 polymer ?
#
loop_
_entity_poly.entity_id
_entity_poly.type
_entity_poly.pdbx_seq_one_letter_code
_entity_poly.pdbx_strand_id
1 'polypeptide(L)'
;MNTEHHREFLRLNPHYVVTHHIYLMRDLSGNNPENIPPLEDGEYVQFMLDVNMAVRTGPLIISIYSDASGNNIVLDTNGNPVNNRYLKTTSYSYPYIDFSGNYIDGILTCIFGDGSSFSNNDENNAAYWYSIQGISDPNNLQQYT
;
A
#
# COMPACT_ATOMS: atom_id res chain seq x y z
N MET A 1 12.79 -30.86 11.91
CA MET A 1 12.76 -29.50 12.50
C MET A 1 11.96 -29.58 13.80
N ASN A 2 12.55 -29.17 14.92
CA ASN A 2 11.93 -29.25 16.24
C ASN A 2 10.76 -28.24 16.32
N THR A 3 9.55 -28.74 16.58
CA THR A 3 8.29 -27.98 16.61
C THR A 3 8.28 -26.84 17.61
N GLU A 4 9.17 -26.85 18.60
CA GLU A 4 9.30 -25.82 19.62
C GLU A 4 9.95 -24.53 19.07
N HIS A 5 10.99 -24.66 18.25
CA HIS A 5 11.64 -23.50 17.59
C HIS A 5 10.74 -22.83 16.54
N HIS A 6 9.89 -23.60 15.86
CA HIS A 6 8.91 -23.04 14.92
C HIS A 6 7.82 -22.23 15.66
N ARG A 7 7.38 -22.71 16.83
CA ARG A 7 6.40 -21.99 17.66
C ARG A 7 7.00 -20.73 18.29
N GLU A 8 8.27 -20.75 18.67
CA GLU A 8 8.97 -19.56 19.18
C GLU A 8 9.17 -18.49 18.10
N PHE A 9 9.51 -18.90 16.87
CA PHE A 9 9.59 -17.99 15.72
C PHE A 9 8.25 -17.29 15.42
N LEU A 10 7.14 -18.03 15.45
CA LEU A 10 5.79 -17.47 15.23
C LEU A 10 5.30 -16.60 16.40
N ARG A 11 5.74 -16.89 17.63
CA ARG A 11 5.40 -16.09 18.82
C ARG A 11 6.20 -14.78 18.91
N LEU A 12 7.45 -14.79 18.44
CA LEU A 12 8.31 -13.61 18.35
C LEU A 12 8.04 -12.76 17.09
N ASN A 13 7.40 -13.33 16.08
CA ASN A 13 7.00 -12.65 14.84
C ASN A 13 5.50 -12.87 14.60
N PRO A 14 4.60 -12.26 15.39
CA PRO A 14 3.17 -12.38 15.18
C PRO A 14 2.78 -11.66 13.89
N HIS A 15 2.93 -12.34 12.76
CA HIS A 15 2.26 -12.13 11.49
C HIS A 15 1.66 -10.73 11.28
N TYR A 16 2.48 -9.76 10.87
CA TYR A 16 1.95 -8.67 10.03
C TYR A 16 1.76 -9.25 8.63
N VAL A 17 0.64 -9.95 8.41
CA VAL A 17 0.20 -10.23 7.04
C VAL A 17 -0.32 -8.91 6.51
N VAL A 18 0.51 -8.20 5.75
CA VAL A 18 -0.01 -7.17 4.85
C VAL A 18 -0.75 -7.91 3.76
N THR A 19 -2.07 -8.02 3.91
CA THR A 19 -2.91 -8.67 2.91
C THR A 19 -3.07 -7.73 1.73
N HIS A 20 -2.37 -8.03 0.65
CA HIS A 20 -2.54 -7.35 -0.62
C HIS A 20 -3.82 -7.86 -1.27
N HIS A 21 -4.83 -7.01 -1.33
CA HIS A 21 -5.99 -7.27 -2.18
C HIS A 21 -5.84 -6.44 -3.44
N ILE A 22 -5.76 -7.13 -4.56
CA ILE A 22 -5.89 -6.55 -5.88
C ILE A 22 -7.30 -6.89 -6.35
N TYR A 23 -8.18 -5.90 -6.35
CA TYR A 23 -9.56 -6.08 -6.79
C TYR A 23 -9.67 -5.73 -8.28
N LEU A 24 -9.93 -6.76 -9.09
CA LEU A 24 -10.34 -6.61 -10.49
C LEU A 24 -11.85 -6.82 -10.56
N MET A 25 -12.63 -5.74 -10.59
CA MET A 25 -14.02 -5.81 -11.05
C MET A 25 -14.03 -5.57 -12.56
N ARG A 26 -13.77 -6.62 -13.36
CA ARG A 26 -13.87 -6.54 -14.83
C ARG A 26 -15.21 -7.08 -15.30
N ASP A 27 -15.80 -6.38 -16.27
CA ASP A 27 -16.86 -6.93 -17.11
C ASP A 27 -16.32 -8.16 -17.87
N LEU A 28 -16.76 -9.35 -17.49
CA LEU A 28 -16.42 -10.62 -18.15
C LEU A 28 -17.32 -10.90 -19.36
N SER A 29 -18.23 -9.99 -19.73
CA SER A 29 -19.21 -10.24 -20.79
C SER A 29 -18.67 -9.98 -22.20
N GLY A 30 -17.48 -9.38 -22.35
CA GLY A 30 -16.91 -9.13 -23.66
C GLY A 30 -15.42 -8.80 -23.64
N ASN A 31 -14.65 -9.66 -24.32
CA ASN A 31 -13.36 -9.42 -24.97
C ASN A 31 -12.18 -10.28 -24.46
N ASN A 32 -11.57 -10.92 -25.47
CA ASN A 32 -10.51 -11.90 -25.51
C ASN A 32 -9.46 -11.83 -24.37
N PRO A 33 -9.17 -12.93 -23.63
CA PRO A 33 -8.14 -12.96 -22.58
C PRO A 33 -6.72 -12.68 -23.09
N GLU A 34 -6.50 -12.66 -24.40
CA GLU A 34 -5.20 -12.36 -25.02
C GLU A 34 -4.93 -10.84 -25.17
N ASN A 35 -5.93 -9.99 -24.96
CA ASN A 35 -5.79 -8.52 -24.96
C ASN A 35 -5.68 -7.94 -23.54
N ILE A 36 -5.39 -8.77 -22.54
CA ILE A 36 -5.09 -8.29 -21.19
C ILE A 36 -3.74 -7.57 -21.30
N PRO A 37 -3.68 -6.23 -21.11
CA PRO A 37 -2.39 -5.55 -20.98
C PRO A 37 -1.60 -6.22 -19.86
N PRO A 38 -0.27 -6.25 -19.90
CA PRO A 38 0.53 -6.78 -18.79
C PRO A 38 0.02 -6.20 -17.46
N LEU A 39 0.12 -6.99 -16.38
CA LEU A 39 -0.13 -6.50 -15.03
C LEU A 39 0.83 -5.33 -14.76
N GLU A 40 0.38 -4.12 -15.01
CA GLU A 40 1.00 -2.91 -14.51
C GLU A 40 0.58 -2.84 -13.03
N ASP A 41 1.50 -2.73 -12.07
CA ASP A 41 1.16 -2.63 -10.63
C ASP A 41 0.57 -1.25 -10.29
N GLY A 42 -0.36 -0.79 -11.13
CA GLY A 42 -0.90 0.57 -11.11
C GLY A 42 0.20 1.63 -11.13
N GLU A 43 -0.14 2.76 -10.55
CA GLU A 43 0.74 3.92 -10.33
C GLU A 43 1.56 3.82 -9.02
N TYR A 44 1.70 2.61 -8.45
CA TYR A 44 2.24 2.36 -7.10
C TYR A 44 3.25 1.19 -7.04
N VAL A 45 3.91 0.86 -8.16
CA VAL A 45 4.83 -0.27 -8.31
C VAL A 45 5.94 -0.24 -7.27
N GLN A 46 6.64 0.89 -7.15
CA GLN A 46 7.78 1.03 -6.24
C GLN A 46 7.33 0.94 -4.78
N PHE A 47 6.18 1.54 -4.46
CA PHE A 47 5.62 1.41 -3.11
C PHE A 47 5.33 -0.05 -2.73
N MET A 48 4.74 -0.81 -3.64
CA MET A 48 4.46 -2.24 -3.39
C MET A 48 5.74 -3.05 -3.24
N LEU A 49 6.79 -2.75 -4.01
CA LEU A 49 8.11 -3.37 -3.85
C LEU A 49 8.69 -3.09 -2.47
N ASP A 50 8.66 -1.83 -2.02
CA ASP A 50 9.19 -1.41 -0.73
C ASP A 50 8.43 -2.05 0.44
N VAL A 51 7.09 -2.11 0.37
CA VAL A 51 6.24 -2.83 1.34
C VAL A 51 6.64 -4.31 1.41
N ASN A 52 6.82 -4.97 0.25
CA ASN A 52 7.23 -6.37 0.19
C ASN A 52 8.63 -6.62 0.77
N MET A 53 9.54 -5.66 0.64
CA MET A 53 10.85 -5.74 1.30
C MET A 53 10.72 -5.56 2.82
N ALA A 54 9.95 -4.57 3.27
CA ALA A 54 9.81 -4.24 4.69
C ALA A 54 9.20 -5.38 5.52
N VAL A 55 8.18 -6.06 4.98
CA VAL A 55 7.52 -7.20 5.65
C VAL A 55 8.52 -8.34 5.93
N ARG A 56 9.60 -8.46 5.15
CA ARG A 56 10.64 -9.48 5.37
C ARG A 56 11.61 -9.11 6.49
N THR A 57 11.68 -7.84 6.85
CA THR A 57 12.65 -7.32 7.83
C THR A 57 12.08 -7.11 9.22
N GLY A 58 10.76 -6.95 9.35
CA GLY A 58 10.10 -6.72 10.63
C GLY A 58 8.75 -6.02 10.50
N PRO A 59 8.29 -5.35 11.58
CA PRO A 59 7.07 -4.54 11.51
C PRO A 59 7.19 -3.44 10.45
N LEU A 60 6.16 -3.29 9.62
CA LEU A 60 6.12 -2.23 8.62
C LEU A 60 5.68 -0.92 9.28
N ILE A 61 6.62 0.01 9.39
CA ILE A 61 6.40 1.34 9.98
C ILE A 61 6.58 2.37 8.86
N ILE A 62 5.55 3.17 8.62
CA ILE A 62 5.48 4.12 7.50
C ILE A 62 5.19 5.56 7.98
N SER A 63 5.77 6.51 7.29
CA SER A 63 5.39 7.92 7.31
C SER A 63 4.96 8.37 5.92
N ILE A 64 3.93 9.22 5.82
CA ILE A 64 3.40 9.74 4.55
C ILE A 64 3.37 11.28 4.60
N TYR A 65 3.82 11.90 3.52
CA TYR A 65 4.01 13.34 3.37
C TYR A 65 3.35 13.85 2.10
N SER A 66 2.91 15.10 2.11
CA SER A 66 2.37 15.79 0.92
C SER A 66 3.42 16.62 0.18
N ASP A 67 4.69 16.49 0.55
CA ASP A 67 5.82 17.11 -0.15
C ASP A 67 7.11 16.28 -0.01
N ALA A 68 8.06 16.55 -0.91
CA ALA A 68 9.36 15.90 -0.93
C ALA A 68 10.31 16.35 0.21
N SER A 69 9.97 17.42 0.94
CA SER A 69 10.80 17.96 2.02
C SER A 69 10.61 17.24 3.36
N GLY A 70 9.53 16.47 3.49
CA GLY A 70 9.18 15.74 4.71
C GLY A 70 8.61 16.60 5.83
N ASN A 71 8.27 17.87 5.55
CA ASN A 71 7.77 18.80 6.55
C ASN A 71 6.23 18.72 6.71
N ASN A 72 5.51 18.40 5.63
CA ASN A 72 4.05 18.30 5.65
C ASN A 72 3.61 16.85 5.75
N ILE A 73 3.35 16.38 6.96
CA ILE A 73 2.81 15.05 7.24
C ILE A 73 1.31 14.98 6.90
N VAL A 74 0.91 13.92 6.22
CA VAL A 74 -0.50 13.65 5.88
C VAL A 74 -1.27 13.14 7.10
N LEU A 75 -2.56 13.45 7.15
CA LEU A 75 -3.47 12.96 8.19
C LEU A 75 -4.27 11.74 7.69
N ASP A 76 -4.52 10.78 8.57
CA ASP A 76 -5.42 9.66 8.33
C ASP A 76 -6.90 10.09 8.41
N THR A 77 -7.82 9.15 8.15
CA THR A 77 -9.28 9.36 8.21
C THR A 77 -9.78 9.85 9.58
N ASN A 78 -9.01 9.68 10.65
CA ASN A 78 -9.34 10.14 12.00
C ASN A 78 -8.67 11.48 12.34
N GLY A 79 -7.94 12.09 11.40
CA GLY A 79 -7.20 13.33 11.60
C GLY A 79 -5.86 13.16 12.32
N ASN A 80 -5.38 11.93 12.51
CA ASN A 80 -4.09 11.69 13.14
C ASN A 80 -2.96 11.71 12.11
N PRO A 81 -1.77 12.23 12.44
CA PRO A 81 -0.64 12.21 11.53
C PRO A 81 -0.20 10.78 11.17
N VAL A 82 0.09 10.58 9.89
CA VAL A 82 0.72 9.37 9.38
C VAL A 82 2.23 9.51 9.49
N ASN A 83 2.74 9.46 10.73
CA ASN A 83 4.16 9.53 11.04
C ASN A 83 4.55 8.34 11.93
N ASN A 84 5.44 7.48 11.43
CA ASN A 84 5.88 6.25 12.08
C ASN A 84 4.70 5.36 12.52
N ARG A 85 3.73 5.17 11.62
CA ARG A 85 2.54 4.36 11.87
C ARG A 85 2.77 2.91 11.44
N TYR A 86 2.24 1.97 12.22
CA TYR A 86 2.21 0.57 11.81
C TYR A 86 1.23 0.37 10.66
N LEU A 87 1.74 -0.02 9.49
CA LEU A 87 0.92 -0.39 8.35
C LEU A 87 0.45 -1.83 8.52
N LYS A 88 -0.87 -2.01 8.56
CA LYS A 88 -1.51 -3.30 8.74
C LYS A 88 -1.91 -3.91 7.41
N THR A 89 -2.41 -3.11 6.48
CA THR A 89 -2.93 -3.58 5.20
C THR A 89 -2.73 -2.53 4.13
N THR A 90 -2.38 -3.00 2.94
CA THR A 90 -2.37 -2.20 1.72
C THR A 90 -3.30 -2.88 0.72
N SER A 91 -4.23 -2.14 0.13
CA SER A 91 -5.08 -2.61 -0.95
C SER A 91 -5.01 -1.66 -2.13
N TYR A 92 -4.99 -2.20 -3.33
CA TYR A 92 -5.07 -1.42 -4.55
C TYR A 92 -6.24 -1.91 -5.39
N SER A 93 -7.06 -0.97 -5.87
CA SER A 93 -8.09 -1.25 -6.86
C SER A 93 -7.68 -0.61 -8.17
N TYR A 94 -7.67 -1.40 -9.24
CA TYR A 94 -7.45 -0.87 -10.58
C TYR A 94 -8.57 0.08 -10.98
N PRO A 95 -8.31 1.04 -11.90
CA PRO A 95 -9.38 1.82 -12.50
C PRO A 95 -10.43 0.91 -13.14
N TYR A 96 -11.70 1.28 -12.98
CA TYR A 96 -12.83 0.48 -13.47
C TYR A 96 -14.03 1.36 -13.83
N ILE A 97 -15.00 0.79 -14.54
CA ILE A 97 -16.29 1.44 -14.79
C ILE A 97 -17.31 0.81 -13.85
N ASP A 98 -18.00 1.62 -13.06
CA ASP A 98 -19.03 1.15 -12.13
C ASP A 98 -20.31 0.70 -12.86
N PHE A 99 -21.27 0.13 -12.12
CA PHE A 99 -22.56 -0.31 -12.69
C PHE A 99 -23.41 0.81 -13.28
N SER A 100 -23.09 2.08 -12.98
CA SER A 100 -23.77 3.25 -13.52
C SER A 100 -23.07 3.83 -14.75
N GLY A 101 -21.95 3.23 -15.19
CA GLY A 101 -21.18 3.70 -16.33
C GLY A 101 -20.17 4.81 -15.99
N ASN A 102 -19.92 5.10 -14.71
CA ASN A 102 -18.93 6.10 -14.31
C ASN A 102 -17.53 5.49 -14.31
N TYR A 103 -16.56 6.21 -14.86
CA TYR A 103 -15.16 5.87 -14.68
C TYR A 103 -14.74 6.17 -13.23
N ILE A 104 -14.22 5.17 -12.56
CA ILE A 104 -13.64 5.24 -11.23
C ILE A 104 -12.13 5.05 -11.36
N ASP A 105 -11.39 6.02 -10.86
CA ASP A 105 -9.93 6.00 -10.87
C ASP A 105 -9.36 4.92 -9.93
N GLY A 106 -8.15 4.46 -10.22
CA GLY A 106 -7.47 3.50 -9.36
C GLY A 106 -7.19 4.11 -7.99
N ILE A 107 -7.16 3.28 -6.95
CA ILE A 107 -7.01 3.77 -5.57
C ILE A 107 -6.15 2.83 -4.74
N LEU A 108 -5.09 3.40 -4.16
CA LEU A 108 -4.31 2.80 -3.09
C LEU A 108 -4.96 3.14 -1.75
N THR A 109 -5.15 2.15 -0.89
CA THR A 109 -5.60 2.33 0.48
C THR A 109 -4.64 1.65 1.45
N CYS A 110 -4.17 2.42 2.42
CA CYS A 110 -3.35 1.98 3.55
C CYS A 110 -4.22 1.96 4.81
N ILE A 111 -4.27 0.83 5.52
CA ILE A 111 -4.96 0.69 6.80
C ILE A 111 -3.90 0.51 7.90
N PHE A 112 -4.02 1.30 8.96
CA PHE A 112 -3.06 1.31 10.07
C PHE A 112 -3.49 0.39 11.22
N GLY A 113 -2.58 0.17 12.18
CA GLY A 113 -2.80 -0.74 13.31
C GLY A 113 -4.03 -0.42 14.18
N ASP A 114 -4.42 0.85 14.26
CA ASP A 114 -5.61 1.35 14.96
C ASP A 114 -6.88 1.34 14.09
N GLY A 115 -6.78 0.91 12.84
CA GLY A 115 -7.89 0.78 11.90
C GLY A 115 -8.26 2.06 11.16
N SER A 116 -7.60 3.20 11.43
CA SER A 116 -7.69 4.36 10.55
C SER A 116 -7.02 4.07 9.21
N SER A 117 -7.31 4.88 8.19
CA SER A 117 -6.74 4.68 6.87
C SER A 117 -6.26 5.97 6.22
N PHE A 118 -5.43 5.80 5.19
CA PHE A 118 -5.08 6.81 4.20
C PHE A 118 -5.40 6.21 2.83
N SER A 119 -5.83 7.02 1.87
CA SER A 119 -6.02 6.56 0.49
C SER A 119 -5.61 7.63 -0.49
N ASN A 120 -5.12 7.19 -1.65
CA ASN A 120 -4.70 8.06 -2.73
C ASN A 120 -5.11 7.45 -4.07
N ASN A 121 -5.63 8.27 -4.97
CA ASN A 121 -6.01 7.84 -6.30
C ASN A 121 -4.84 7.97 -7.29
N ASP A 122 -4.93 7.27 -8.42
CA ASP A 122 -3.88 7.27 -9.45
C ASP A 122 -3.61 8.68 -9.99
N GLU A 123 -4.65 9.49 -10.21
CA GLU A 123 -4.53 10.88 -10.68
C GLU A 123 -3.64 11.77 -9.77
N ASN A 124 -3.57 11.46 -8.47
CA ASN A 124 -2.78 12.21 -7.50
C ASN A 124 -1.63 11.38 -6.90
N ASN A 125 -1.20 10.28 -7.52
CA ASN A 125 -0.08 9.46 -7.02
C ASN A 125 1.15 10.32 -6.71
N ALA A 126 1.56 11.18 -7.64
CA ALA A 126 2.73 12.03 -7.55
C ALA A 126 2.61 13.17 -6.52
N ALA A 127 1.44 13.40 -5.91
CA ALA A 127 1.25 14.43 -4.89
C ALA A 127 1.77 14.02 -3.50
N TYR A 128 2.21 12.76 -3.34
CA TYR A 128 2.57 12.20 -2.05
C TYR A 128 3.93 11.51 -2.06
N TRP A 129 4.58 11.56 -0.91
CA TRP A 129 5.86 10.92 -0.64
C TRP A 129 5.75 10.05 0.62
N TYR A 130 6.57 9.02 0.71
CA TYR A 130 6.59 8.12 1.86
C TYR A 130 8.02 7.81 2.31
N SER A 131 8.12 7.36 3.56
CA SER A 131 9.27 6.61 4.04
C SER A 131 8.82 5.38 4.82
N ILE A 132 9.45 4.24 4.55
CA ILE A 132 9.26 2.98 5.27
C ILE A 132 10.55 2.69 6.04
N GLN A 133 10.40 2.51 7.36
CA GLN A 133 11.52 2.25 8.25
C GLN A 133 12.30 1.01 7.82
N GLY A 134 13.62 1.17 7.67
CA GLY A 134 14.52 0.08 7.27
C GLY A 134 14.58 -0.20 5.78
N ILE A 135 13.76 0.48 4.97
CA ILE A 135 13.78 0.37 3.49
C ILE A 135 14.24 1.67 2.84
N SER A 136 13.59 2.78 3.16
CA SER A 136 13.90 4.10 2.60
C SER A 136 14.57 5.00 3.63
N ASP A 137 15.43 5.91 3.18
CA ASP A 137 16.05 6.93 4.04
C ASP A 137 15.02 8.05 4.35
N PRO A 138 14.78 8.40 5.64
CA PRO A 138 13.90 9.52 5.99
C PRO A 138 14.39 10.89 5.48
N ASN A 139 15.65 11.01 5.04
CA ASN A 139 16.18 12.20 4.37
C ASN A 139 16.08 12.14 2.83
N ASN A 140 15.62 11.01 2.28
CA ASN A 140 15.41 10.80 0.85
C ASN A 140 14.09 10.05 0.63
N LEU A 141 12.99 10.78 0.80
CA LEU A 141 11.64 10.25 0.66
C LEU A 141 11.39 9.71 -0.75
N GLN A 142 10.65 8.61 -0.83
CA GLN A 142 10.21 8.05 -2.09
C GLN A 142 8.89 8.69 -2.50
N GLN A 143 8.78 9.14 -3.75
CA GLN A 143 7.48 9.55 -4.30
C GLN A 143 6.65 8.28 -4.55
N TYR A 144 5.33 8.37 -4.42
CA TYR A 144 4.48 7.27 -4.86
C TYR A 144 4.55 7.14 -6.39
N THR A 145 4.98 5.95 -6.83
CA THR A 145 5.09 5.45 -8.21
C THR A 145 4.98 3.94 -8.20
#